data_AF-A0A890CJM6-F1
#
_entry.id   AF-A0A890CJM6-F1
#
_cell.length_a   1.000
_cell.length_b   1.000
_cell.length_c   1.000
_cell.angle_alpha   90.00
_cell.angle_beta   90.00
_cell.angle_gamma   90.00
#
_symmetry.space_group_name_H-M   'P 1'
#
loop_
_entity.id
_entity.type
_entity.pdbx_description
1 polymer ?
#
loop_
_entity_poly.entity_id
_entity_poly.type
_entity_poly.pdbx_seq_one_letter_code
_entity_poly.pdbx_strand_id
1 'polypeptide(L)'
;MTNIYSIIESFGRQFWVEPDKFQDFYNFKLSKSGKSSLKSNSRTFKADYAHQPEKAKIVLFDRVMFYSDENNVYLGKPLLHDFRIEGSLLPGVRKKSKLVVFKMRAKKAYRRKIGYRMSSRRVRFDNVLRIMSSKKRHDLQVLVKGSKA
;
A
#
# COMPACT_ATOMS: atom_id res chain seq x y z
N MET A 1 -10.76 -7.64 26.11
CA MET A 1 -10.51 -7.35 24.68
C MET A 1 -9.09 -6.87 24.58
N THR A 2 -8.18 -7.71 24.12
CA THR A 2 -6.79 -7.34 23.90
C THR A 2 -6.68 -6.63 22.56
N ASN A 3 -6.20 -5.39 22.57
CA ASN A 3 -6.00 -4.61 21.37
C ASN A 3 -4.56 -4.82 20.90
N ILE A 4 -4.34 -5.84 20.07
CA ILE A 4 -3.09 -5.98 19.33
C ILE A 4 -3.15 -5.03 18.15
N TYR A 5 -2.32 -3.99 18.17
CA TYR A 5 -2.27 -3.02 17.09
C TYR A 5 -0.89 -2.41 16.95
N SER A 6 -0.67 -1.79 15.80
CA SER A 6 0.54 -1.06 15.50
C SER A 6 0.20 0.25 14.81
N ILE A 7 1.10 1.23 14.94
CA ILE A 7 1.04 2.48 14.19
C ILE A 7 2.17 2.48 13.21
N ILE A 8 1.83 2.53 11.91
CA ILE A 8 2.80 2.65 10.83
C ILE A 8 2.71 4.01 10.18
N GLU A 9 3.84 4.45 9.65
CA GLU A 9 3.91 5.61 8.77
C GLU A 9 4.03 5.13 7.32
N SER A 10 3.08 5.54 6.46
CA SER A 10 3.12 5.24 5.03
C SER A 10 2.60 6.44 4.23
N PHE A 11 3.26 6.77 3.12
CA PHE A 11 2.89 7.90 2.25
C PHE A 11 2.73 9.25 3.00
N GLY A 12 3.51 9.47 4.06
CA GLY A 12 3.46 10.69 4.88
C GLY A 12 2.25 10.78 5.82
N ARG A 13 1.54 9.66 6.07
CA ARG A 13 0.43 9.58 7.01
C ARG A 13 0.59 8.39 7.95
N GLN A 14 0.10 8.53 9.19
CA GLN A 14 0.02 7.44 10.15
C GLN A 14 -1.25 6.60 9.95
N PHE A 15 -1.10 5.29 10.08
CA PHE A 15 -2.20 4.34 10.01
C PHE A 15 -2.17 3.46 11.25
N TRP A 16 -3.32 3.31 11.88
CA TRP A 16 -3.55 2.29 12.89
C TRP A 16 -3.87 0.99 12.16
N VAL A 17 -3.08 -0.03 12.43
CA VAL A 17 -3.19 -1.33 11.79
C VAL A 17 -3.37 -2.39 12.85
N GLU A 18 -4.28 -3.29 12.57
CA GLU A 18 -4.60 -4.42 13.43
C GLU A 18 -4.53 -5.69 12.58
N PRO A 19 -4.19 -6.85 13.19
CA PRO A 19 -4.24 -8.12 12.51
C PRO A 19 -5.61 -8.35 11.85
N ASP A 20 -5.59 -8.91 10.65
CA ASP A 20 -6.75 -9.27 9.83
C ASP A 20 -7.66 -8.10 9.38
N LYS A 21 -7.38 -6.87 9.80
CA LYS A 21 -8.11 -5.68 9.33
C LYS A 21 -7.56 -5.17 8.02
N PHE A 22 -8.44 -4.52 7.27
CA PHE A 22 -8.11 -3.93 5.98
C PHE A 22 -7.97 -2.42 6.10
N GLN A 23 -6.95 -1.88 5.46
CA GLN A 23 -6.78 -0.43 5.29
C GLN A 23 -6.65 -0.08 3.81
N ASP A 24 -7.29 1.03 3.43
CA ASP A 24 -7.21 1.57 2.07
C ASP A 24 -6.12 2.66 1.99
N PHE A 25 -5.17 2.44 1.09
CA PHE A 25 -4.06 3.36 0.81
C PHE A 25 -4.29 4.11 -0.51
N TYR A 26 -4.22 5.44 -0.44
CA TYR A 26 -4.27 6.29 -1.64
C TYR A 26 -2.87 6.43 -2.24
N ASN A 27 -2.81 6.56 -3.57
CA ASN A 27 -1.54 6.73 -4.29
C ASN A 27 -0.51 5.60 -4.03
N PHE A 28 -0.99 4.38 -3.75
CA PHE A 28 -0.13 3.22 -3.57
C PHE A 28 0.51 2.83 -4.90
N LYS A 29 1.74 3.28 -5.12
CA LYS A 29 2.55 2.99 -6.30
C LYS A 29 3.34 1.71 -6.05
N LEU A 30 3.10 0.66 -6.84
CA LEU A 30 4.04 -0.46 -6.88
C LEU A 30 5.25 -0.04 -7.69
N SER A 31 6.42 0.03 -7.06
CA SER A 31 7.66 0.00 -7.83
C SER A 31 7.74 -1.38 -8.49
N LYS A 32 7.59 -1.45 -9.81
CA LYS A 32 8.00 -2.65 -10.53
C LYS A 32 9.51 -2.74 -10.31
N SER A 33 9.97 -3.72 -9.53
CA SER A 33 11.37 -4.15 -9.59
C SER A 33 11.71 -4.32 -11.07
N GLY A 34 12.83 -3.74 -11.50
CA GLY A 34 13.12 -3.38 -12.89
C GLY A 34 12.66 -4.40 -13.94
N LYS A 35 12.13 -3.91 -15.05
CA LYS A 35 11.87 -4.73 -16.24
C LYS A 35 13.17 -5.48 -16.58
N SER A 36 13.18 -6.81 -16.48
CA SER A 36 14.17 -7.64 -17.17
C SER A 36 13.98 -7.43 -18.68
N SER A 37 14.80 -6.57 -19.27
CA SER A 37 14.84 -6.34 -20.71
C SER A 37 15.65 -7.46 -21.37
N LEU A 38 15.01 -8.60 -21.63
CA LEU A 38 15.44 -9.51 -22.69
C LEU A 38 14.48 -9.34 -23.86
N LYS A 39 14.85 -8.46 -24.80
CA LYS A 39 14.18 -8.37 -26.10
C LYS A 39 14.68 -9.53 -26.95
N SER A 40 13.90 -10.61 -27.02
CA SER A 40 14.03 -11.59 -28.09
C SER A 40 13.26 -11.08 -29.31
N ASN A 41 13.97 -10.90 -30.42
CA ASN A 41 13.41 -10.52 -31.71
C ASN A 41 12.78 -11.77 -32.35
N SER A 42 11.52 -12.05 -32.08
CA SER A 42 10.68 -12.80 -33.02
C SER A 42 9.25 -12.26 -32.95
N ARG A 43 8.78 -11.74 -34.09
CA ARG A 43 7.44 -11.20 -34.25
C ARG A 43 6.46 -12.36 -34.44
N THR A 44 5.76 -12.72 -33.38
CA THR A 44 4.56 -13.55 -33.44
C THR A 44 3.37 -12.68 -33.09
N PHE A 45 2.47 -12.44 -34.06
CA PHE A 45 1.18 -11.81 -33.80
C PHE A 45 0.28 -12.84 -33.10
N LYS A 46 0.23 -12.79 -31.78
CA LYS A 46 -0.85 -13.40 -31.00
C LYS A 46 -1.64 -12.29 -30.31
N ALA A 47 -2.93 -12.21 -30.58
CA ALA A 47 -3.84 -11.42 -29.77
C ALA A 47 -4.10 -12.20 -28.45
N ASP A 48 -3.13 -12.15 -27.55
CA ASP A 48 -3.17 -12.83 -26.25
C ASP A 48 -3.94 -11.99 -25.22
N TYR A 49 -5.27 -11.86 -25.36
CA TYR A 49 -6.08 -11.39 -24.23
C TYR A 49 -6.25 -12.51 -23.20
N ALA A 50 -5.16 -12.87 -22.52
CA ALA A 50 -5.20 -13.68 -21.32
C ALA A 50 -5.48 -12.76 -20.12
N HIS A 51 -6.76 -12.63 -19.73
CA HIS A 51 -7.12 -11.94 -18.48
C HIS A 51 -6.72 -12.83 -17.30
N GLN A 52 -5.43 -12.82 -16.94
CA GLN A 52 -4.97 -13.42 -15.70
C GLN A 52 -5.40 -12.50 -14.55
N PRO A 53 -6.25 -12.95 -13.60
CA PRO A 53 -6.55 -12.14 -12.44
C PRO A 53 -5.25 -11.85 -11.68
N GLU A 54 -4.99 -10.57 -11.38
CA GLU A 54 -3.83 -10.23 -10.55
C GLU A 54 -3.96 -10.99 -9.22
N LYS A 55 -2.89 -11.69 -8.82
CA LYS A 55 -2.82 -12.35 -7.52
C LYS A 55 -2.51 -11.32 -6.43
N ALA A 56 -2.89 -11.64 -5.19
CA ALA A 56 -2.50 -10.84 -4.04
C ALA A 56 -0.96 -10.77 -3.93
N LYS A 57 -0.44 -9.61 -3.56
CA LYS A 57 1.00 -9.38 -3.42
C LYS A 57 1.36 -9.10 -1.98
N ILE A 58 2.41 -9.71 -1.48
CA ILE A 58 2.91 -9.45 -0.14
C ILE A 58 3.62 -8.08 -0.14
N VAL A 59 3.26 -7.23 0.80
CA VAL A 59 3.82 -5.90 1.02
C VAL A 59 4.32 -5.77 2.44
N LEU A 60 5.53 -5.24 2.59
CA LEU A 60 6.20 -5.07 3.87
C LEU A 60 6.33 -3.58 4.19
N PHE A 61 6.04 -3.22 5.43
CA PHE A 61 6.14 -1.87 5.97
C PHE A 61 7.22 -1.83 7.05
N ASP A 62 8.27 -1.04 6.79
CA ASP A 62 9.44 -0.95 7.68
C ASP A 62 9.31 0.21 8.68
N ARG A 63 8.51 1.23 8.36
CA ARG A 63 8.30 2.40 9.20
C ARG A 63 7.21 2.15 10.23
N VAL A 64 7.57 1.36 11.24
CA VAL A 64 6.73 1.11 12.41
C VAL A 64 7.06 2.14 13.48
N MET A 65 6.08 2.85 14.01
CA MET A 65 6.27 3.85 15.08
C MET A 65 5.97 3.25 16.46
N PHE A 66 4.99 2.37 16.52
CA PHE A 66 4.46 1.82 17.77
C PHE A 66 3.94 0.41 17.56
N TYR A 67 4.07 -0.46 18.55
CA TYR A 67 3.47 -1.78 18.58
C TYR A 67 2.98 -2.10 20.00
N SER A 68 1.71 -2.46 20.12
CA SER A 68 1.13 -3.00 21.35
C SER A 68 0.78 -4.45 21.14
N ASP A 69 1.32 -5.27 22.03
CA ASP A 69 0.87 -6.63 22.27
C ASP A 69 -0.03 -6.64 23.51
N GLU A 70 -0.51 -7.81 23.91
CA GLU A 70 -1.34 -7.97 25.11
C GLU A 70 -0.59 -7.59 26.40
N ASN A 71 0.71 -7.91 26.45
CA ASN A 71 1.54 -7.75 27.66
C ASN A 71 2.61 -6.64 27.53
N ASN A 72 3.01 -6.32 26.30
CA ASN A 72 4.16 -5.46 26.04
C ASN A 72 3.80 -4.31 25.14
N VAL A 73 4.33 -3.13 25.44
CA VAL A 73 4.18 -1.92 24.63
C VAL A 73 5.56 -1.46 24.17
N TYR A 74 5.71 -1.32 22.87
CA TYR A 74 6.93 -0.85 22.22
C TYR A 74 6.67 0.51 21.57
N LEU A 75 7.45 1.51 21.94
CA LEU A 75 7.35 2.87 21.42
C LEU A 75 8.67 3.29 20.77
N GLY A 76 8.62 3.68 19.51
CA GLY A 76 9.78 4.13 18.73
C GLY A 76 10.21 5.56 19.06
N LYS A 77 11.49 5.86 18.78
CA LYS A 77 12.07 7.22 18.89
C LYS A 77 12.94 7.52 17.66
N PRO A 78 12.36 7.91 16.51
CA PRO A 78 10.94 8.04 16.15
C PRO A 78 10.29 6.73 15.65
N LEU A 79 11.09 5.74 15.22
CA LEU A 79 10.64 4.47 14.66
C LEU A 79 11.17 3.29 15.48
N LEU A 80 10.48 2.16 15.40
CA LEU A 80 10.89 0.85 15.89
C LEU A 80 11.60 0.11 14.77
N HIS A 81 12.93 0.15 14.76
CA HIS A 81 13.71 -0.44 13.66
C HIS A 81 13.62 -1.98 13.61
N ASP A 82 13.37 -2.62 14.75
CA ASP A 82 13.35 -4.08 14.85
C ASP A 82 11.99 -4.68 14.50
N PHE A 83 11.02 -3.85 14.12
CA PHE A 83 9.69 -4.30 13.74
C PHE A 83 9.43 -4.03 12.26
N ARG A 84 8.72 -4.97 11.65
CA ARG A 84 8.24 -4.88 10.27
C ARG A 84 6.84 -5.45 10.22
N ILE A 85 5.95 -4.80 9.48
CA ILE A 85 4.59 -5.30 9.31
C ILE A 85 4.43 -5.89 7.92
N GLU A 86 3.88 -7.09 7.87
CA GLU A 86 3.50 -7.77 6.64
C GLU A 86 2.01 -7.58 6.37
N GLY A 87 1.70 -7.26 5.12
CA GLY A 87 0.33 -7.23 4.64
C GLY A 87 0.17 -7.83 3.26
N SER A 88 -1.03 -8.32 2.99
CA SER A 88 -1.46 -8.79 1.70
C SER A 88 -2.16 -7.67 0.95
N LEU A 89 -1.55 -7.20 -0.14
CA LEU A 89 -2.17 -6.26 -1.07
C LEU A 89 -3.20 -6.99 -1.92
N LEU A 90 -4.46 -6.58 -1.81
CA LEU A 90 -5.54 -7.16 -2.59
C LEU A 90 -5.42 -6.73 -4.05
N PRO A 91 -5.74 -7.61 -5.00
CA PRO A 91 -5.69 -7.27 -6.40
C PRO A 91 -6.76 -6.24 -6.77
N GLY A 92 -6.43 -5.45 -7.80
CA GLY A 92 -7.30 -4.41 -8.31
C GLY A 92 -7.18 -3.05 -7.61
N VAL A 93 -7.93 -2.09 -8.15
CA VAL A 93 -7.98 -0.71 -7.66
C VAL A 93 -9.42 -0.40 -7.26
N ARG A 94 -9.62 0.00 -6.00
CA ARG A 94 -10.92 0.43 -5.51
C ARG A 94 -11.11 1.91 -5.83
N LYS A 95 -12.34 2.30 -6.18
CA LYS A 95 -12.70 3.70 -6.41
C LYS A 95 -13.67 4.09 -5.30
N LYS A 96 -13.39 5.22 -4.64
CA LYS A 96 -14.36 5.82 -3.72
C LYS A 96 -15.53 6.43 -4.48
N SER A 97 -16.56 6.80 -3.73
CA SER A 97 -17.65 7.62 -4.22
C SER A 97 -17.12 8.87 -4.94
N LYS A 98 -17.84 9.31 -5.97
CA LYS A 98 -17.45 10.47 -6.78
C LYS A 98 -17.61 11.73 -5.95
N LEU A 99 -16.51 12.45 -5.76
CA LEU A 99 -16.55 13.82 -5.24
C LEU A 99 -16.91 14.73 -6.41
N VAL A 100 -17.98 15.50 -6.27
CA VAL A 100 -18.45 16.44 -7.30
C VAL A 100 -18.15 17.85 -6.83
N VAL A 101 -17.30 18.56 -7.57
CA VAL A 101 -16.97 19.97 -7.33
C VAL A 101 -17.82 20.82 -8.26
N PHE A 102 -18.61 21.73 -7.71
CA PHE A 102 -19.34 22.72 -8.48
C PHE A 102 -18.72 24.11 -8.26
N LYS A 103 -18.28 24.74 -9.35
CA LYS A 103 -17.72 26.10 -9.34
C LYS A 103 -18.68 27.03 -10.07
N MET A 104 -19.06 28.13 -9.45
CA MET A 104 -19.93 29.14 -10.05
C MET A 104 -19.41 30.55 -9.72
N ARG A 105 -19.61 31.51 -10.63
CA ARG A 105 -19.43 32.94 -10.36
C ARG A 105 -20.74 33.66 -10.63
N ALA A 106 -21.24 34.39 -9.62
CA ALA A 106 -22.49 35.12 -9.70
C ALA A 106 -22.47 36.16 -10.83
N LYS A 107 -23.56 36.27 -11.60
CA LYS A 107 -23.75 37.24 -12.69
C LYS A 107 -22.69 37.24 -13.80
N LYS A 108 -21.79 36.24 -13.84
CA LYS A 108 -20.72 36.11 -14.85
C LYS A 108 -20.91 34.93 -15.80
N ALA A 109 -22.10 34.32 -15.82
CA ALA A 109 -22.43 33.12 -16.62
C ALA A 109 -21.44 31.94 -16.49
N TYR A 110 -20.57 31.94 -15.47
CA TYR A 110 -19.59 30.90 -15.26
C TYR A 110 -20.14 29.86 -14.31
N ARG A 111 -20.29 28.63 -14.81
CA ARG A 111 -20.64 27.44 -14.04
C ARG A 111 -19.84 26.24 -14.57
N ARG A 112 -19.22 25.46 -13.69
CA ARG A 112 -18.47 24.24 -14.03
C ARG A 112 -18.77 23.17 -12.99
N LYS A 113 -19.11 21.95 -13.44
CA LYS A 113 -19.28 20.77 -12.60
C LYS A 113 -18.18 19.78 -12.93
N ILE A 114 -17.28 19.53 -11.99
CA ILE A 114 -16.11 18.67 -12.15
C ILE A 114 -16.29 17.46 -11.24
N GLY A 115 -15.90 16.28 -11.73
CA GLY A 115 -15.88 15.06 -10.94
C GLY A 115 -14.46 14.65 -10.60
N TYR A 116 -14.22 14.33 -9.33
CA TYR A 116 -13.02 13.62 -8.90
C TYR A 116 -13.40 12.26 -8.30
N ARG A 117 -12.65 11.22 -8.66
CA ARG A 117 -12.80 9.88 -8.09
C ARG A 117 -11.45 9.44 -7.57
N MET A 118 -11.32 9.35 -6.25
CA MET A 118 -10.09 8.88 -5.63
C MET A 118 -9.99 7.36 -5.76
N SER A 119 -8.88 6.90 -6.33
CA SER A 119 -8.52 5.49 -6.35
C SER A 119 -7.68 5.13 -5.12
N SER A 120 -7.94 3.95 -4.56
CA SER A 120 -7.18 3.36 -3.47
C SER A 120 -6.84 1.90 -3.78
N ARG A 121 -5.81 1.40 -3.10
CA ARG A 121 -5.56 -0.03 -3.01
C ARG A 121 -5.80 -0.49 -1.57
N ARG A 122 -6.35 -1.68 -1.43
CA ARG A 122 -6.66 -2.25 -0.12
C ARG A 122 -5.57 -3.22 0.30
N VAL A 123 -5.08 -3.08 1.52
CA VAL A 123 -4.11 -3.99 2.11
C VAL A 123 -4.77 -4.61 3.35
N ARG A 124 -4.66 -5.93 3.47
CA ARG A 124 -4.92 -6.66 4.72
C ARG A 124 -3.62 -6.75 5.50
N PHE A 125 -3.65 -6.54 6.80
CA PHE A 125 -2.49 -6.75 7.65
C PHE A 125 -2.53 -8.14 8.24
N ASP A 126 -1.45 -8.90 8.05
CA ASP A 126 -1.42 -10.32 8.40
C ASP A 126 -0.53 -10.53 9.62
N ASN A 127 0.74 -10.14 9.54
CA ASN A 127 1.74 -10.47 10.57
C ASN A 127 2.58 -9.25 10.99
N VAL A 128 3.07 -9.31 12.23
CA VAL A 128 4.15 -8.44 12.73
C VAL A 128 5.41 -9.29 12.87
N LEU A 129 6.49 -8.87 12.21
CA LEU A 129 7.78 -9.55 12.20
C LEU A 129 8.78 -8.76 13.06
N ARG A 130 9.41 -9.44 14.02
CA ARG A 130 10.53 -8.88 14.78
C ARG A 130 11.86 -9.31 14.15
N ILE A 131 12.65 -8.36 13.70
CA ILE A 131 13.95 -8.57 13.06
C ILE A 131 15.02 -8.50 14.14
N MET A 132 15.65 -9.64 14.47
CA MET A 132 16.66 -9.71 15.52
C MET A 132 18.03 -9.14 15.12
N SER A 133 18.30 -8.95 13.82
CA SER A 133 19.53 -8.31 13.31
C SER A 133 19.35 -7.90 11.85
N SER A 134 19.78 -6.69 11.47
CA SER A 134 20.03 -6.41 10.05
C SER A 134 21.16 -5.39 9.84
N LYS A 135 22.10 -5.75 8.98
CA LYS A 135 23.39 -5.05 8.74
C LYS A 135 23.31 -3.96 7.65
N LYS A 136 22.13 -3.72 7.06
CA LYS A 136 21.83 -2.63 6.11
C LYS A 136 20.31 -2.52 5.96
N ARG A 137 19.74 -1.34 6.14
CA ARG A 137 18.31 -1.08 5.94
C ARG A 137 18.14 -0.04 4.85
N HIS A 138 17.31 -0.35 3.85
CA HIS A 138 16.75 0.65 2.96
C HIS A 138 15.53 1.24 3.66
N ASP A 139 15.43 2.56 3.70
CA ASP A 139 14.27 3.30 4.24
C ASP A 139 13.08 3.22 3.26
N LEU A 140 12.61 2.00 3.00
CA LEU A 140 11.54 1.74 2.06
C LEU A 140 10.21 1.88 2.78
N GLN A 141 9.39 2.83 2.34
CA GLN A 141 8.04 3.04 2.87
C GLN A 141 7.16 1.80 2.68
N VAL A 142 7.36 1.09 1.57
CA VAL A 142 6.69 -0.17 1.22
C VAL A 142 7.63 -1.00 0.34
N LEU A 143 7.85 -2.27 0.70
CA LEU A 143 8.51 -3.24 -0.17
C LEU A 143 7.49 -4.27 -0.68
N VAL A 144 7.30 -4.35 -1.99
CA VAL A 144 6.50 -5.42 -2.61
C VAL A 144 7.41 -6.63 -2.83
N LYS A 145 7.12 -7.78 -2.22
CA LYS A 145 7.83 -9.02 -2.50
C LYS A 145 7.40 -9.54 -3.86
N GLY A 146 8.35 -9.73 -4.78
CA GLY A 146 8.07 -10.48 -6.01
C GLY A 146 7.74 -11.92 -5.64
N SER A 147 6.66 -12.48 -6.18
CA SER A 147 6.48 -13.93 -6.17
C SER A 147 7.63 -14.51 -6.99
N LYS A 148 8.51 -15.29 -6.36
CA LYS A 148 9.42 -16.16 -7.14
C LYS A 148 8.51 -17.06 -7.99
N ALA A 149 8.72 -17.00 -9.30
CA ALA A 149 8.11 -17.94 -10.23
C ALA A 149 8.62 -19.35 -9.94
#